data_AF-A0A090SYZ8-F1
#
_entry.id   AF-A0A090SYZ8-F1
#
_cell.length_a   1.000
_cell.length_b   1.000
_cell.length_c   1.000
_cell.angle_alpha   90.00
_cell.angle_beta   90.00
_cell.angle_gamma   90.00
#
_symmetry.space_group_name_H-M   'P 1'
#
loop_
_entity.id
_entity.type
_entity.pdbx_description
1 polymer ?
#
loop_
_entity_poly.entity_id
_entity_poly.type
_entity_poly.pdbx_seq_one_letter_code
_entity_poly.pdbx_strand_id
1 'polypeptide(L)'
;MAYSKDQQEFGFAKSRTLTSQCQQCDYQFACYGECPKNRFIKTRNGEPGLNYLCAGWKKFFSHADKALAYILRATGNPVAHGKFSDRAVAEQRKMAMQSVVQKINTTNATGFNPKF
;
A
#
# COMPACT_ATOMS: atom_id res chain seq x y z
N MET A 1 -29.15 -21.33 -1.43
CA MET A 1 -28.11 -21.97 -2.28
C MET A 1 -26.95 -21.01 -2.48
N ALA A 2 -25.72 -21.50 -2.61
CA ALA A 2 -24.50 -20.67 -2.66
C ALA A 2 -24.35 -19.80 -3.94
N TYR A 3 -25.17 -20.02 -4.97
CA TYR A 3 -25.12 -19.31 -6.25
C TYR A 3 -26.43 -18.62 -6.63
N SER A 4 -27.31 -18.35 -5.65
CA SER A 4 -28.49 -17.53 -5.91
C SER A 4 -28.10 -16.12 -6.34
N LYS A 5 -29.02 -15.43 -7.02
CA LYS A 5 -28.86 -14.02 -7.40
C LYS A 5 -28.44 -13.15 -6.20
N ASP A 6 -29.09 -13.32 -5.06
CA ASP A 6 -28.78 -12.57 -3.83
C ASP A 6 -27.36 -12.84 -3.32
N GLN A 7 -26.86 -14.08 -3.41
CA GLN A 7 -25.49 -14.41 -3.02
C GLN A 7 -24.46 -13.79 -3.98
N GLN A 8 -24.77 -13.75 -5.28
CA GLN A 8 -23.94 -13.08 -6.27
C GLN A 8 -23.91 -11.57 -6.04
N GLU A 9 -25.07 -10.94 -5.82
CA GLU A 9 -25.19 -9.51 -5.49
C GLU A 9 -24.41 -9.17 -4.22
N PHE A 10 -24.54 -9.98 -3.16
CA PHE A 10 -23.74 -9.85 -1.95
C PHE A 10 -22.24 -10.01 -2.22
N GLY A 11 -21.84 -10.98 -3.05
CA GLY A 11 -20.45 -11.18 -3.47
C GLY A 11 -19.87 -9.96 -4.18
N PHE A 12 -20.59 -9.41 -5.16
CA PHE A 12 -20.16 -8.22 -5.91
C PHE A 12 -20.16 -6.95 -5.06
N ALA A 13 -21.07 -6.83 -4.09
CA ALA A 13 -21.09 -5.69 -3.19
C ALA A 13 -19.77 -5.53 -2.42
N LYS A 14 -19.06 -6.63 -2.13
CA LYS A 14 -17.78 -6.59 -1.39
C LYS A 14 -16.74 -5.67 -2.07
N SER A 15 -16.63 -5.72 -3.38
CA SER A 15 -15.70 -4.89 -4.16
C SER A 15 -16.32 -3.59 -4.68
N ARG A 16 -17.60 -3.62 -5.09
CA ARG A 16 -18.27 -2.46 -5.70
C ARG A 16 -18.62 -1.34 -4.73
N THR A 17 -18.72 -1.64 -3.43
CA THR A 17 -19.11 -0.66 -2.39
C THR A 17 -17.93 -0.20 -1.53
N LEU A 18 -16.70 -0.35 -2.04
CA LEU A 18 -15.52 0.13 -1.33
C LEU A 18 -15.48 1.66 -1.35
N THR A 19 -15.27 2.24 -0.17
CA THR A 19 -15.04 3.69 -0.03
C THR A 19 -13.82 4.16 -0.81
N SER A 20 -13.77 5.44 -1.16
CA SER A 20 -12.59 6.06 -1.77
C SER A 20 -11.32 5.84 -0.93
N GLN A 21 -11.43 5.92 0.39
CA GLN A 21 -10.33 5.64 1.33
C GLN A 21 -9.83 4.19 1.22
N CYS A 22 -10.74 3.22 1.04
CA CYS A 22 -10.36 1.82 0.85
C CYS A 22 -9.71 1.59 -0.52
N GLN A 23 -10.22 2.22 -1.58
CA GLN A 23 -9.67 2.07 -2.94
C GLN A 23 -8.23 2.60 -3.06
N GLN A 24 -7.88 3.62 -2.27
CA GLN A 24 -6.55 4.23 -2.25
C GLN A 24 -5.63 3.63 -1.16
N CYS A 25 -6.08 2.61 -0.43
CA CYS A 25 -5.33 2.05 0.69
C CYS A 25 -4.22 1.12 0.20
N ASP A 26 -2.99 1.31 0.70
CA ASP A 26 -1.82 0.44 0.44
C ASP A 26 -2.08 -1.05 0.70
N TYR A 27 -3.07 -1.35 1.55
CA TYR A 27 -3.41 -2.71 2.03
C TYR A 27 -4.77 -3.20 1.53
N GLN A 28 -5.36 -2.55 0.52
CA GLN A 28 -6.64 -3.00 -0.07
C GLN A 28 -6.56 -4.43 -0.60
N PHE A 29 -5.41 -4.83 -1.16
CA PHE A 29 -5.15 -6.19 -1.65
C PHE A 29 -5.24 -7.27 -0.55
N ALA A 30 -5.09 -6.89 0.72
CA ALA A 30 -5.06 -7.82 1.85
C ALA A 30 -6.42 -7.93 2.53
N CYS A 31 -7.11 -6.79 2.76
CA CYS A 31 -8.37 -6.77 3.50
C CYS A 31 -9.61 -6.67 2.62
N TYR A 32 -9.50 -6.12 1.39
CA TYR A 32 -10.62 -5.85 0.49
C TYR A 32 -11.81 -5.13 1.16
N GLY A 33 -11.54 -4.25 2.13
CA GLY A 33 -12.57 -3.54 2.89
C GLY A 33 -13.43 -4.42 3.81
N GLU A 34 -13.04 -5.67 4.05
CA GLU A 34 -13.69 -6.63 4.94
C GLU A 34 -15.18 -6.90 4.61
N CYS A 35 -15.86 -7.66 5.47
CA CYS A 35 -17.29 -7.95 5.30
C CYS A 35 -18.15 -6.67 5.27
N PRO A 36 -19.07 -6.51 4.29
CA PRO A 36 -20.00 -5.36 4.22
C PRO A 36 -20.83 -5.14 5.48
N LYS A 37 -21.19 -6.21 6.21
CA LYS A 37 -21.90 -6.11 7.50
C LYS A 37 -21.17 -5.23 8.52
N ASN A 38 -19.83 -5.20 8.45
CA ASN A 38 -18.99 -4.47 9.40
C ASN A 38 -18.64 -3.05 8.91
N ARG A 39 -19.24 -2.60 7.79
CA ARG A 39 -18.97 -1.30 7.14
C ARG A 39 -19.99 -0.23 7.57
N PHE A 40 -20.00 0.10 8.85
CA PHE A 40 -21.01 1.00 9.44
C PHE A 40 -20.44 2.30 10.03
N ILE A 41 -19.13 2.56 9.89
CA ILE A 41 -18.53 3.85 10.26
C ILE A 41 -18.20 4.68 9.02
N LYS A 42 -17.76 5.92 9.23
CA LYS A 42 -17.40 6.87 8.17
C LYS A 42 -15.88 6.92 7.95
N THR A 43 -15.47 7.23 6.72
CA THR A 43 -14.08 7.55 6.39
C THR A 43 -13.64 8.84 7.05
N ARG A 44 -12.33 9.14 6.97
CA ARG A 44 -11.77 10.41 7.45
C ARG A 44 -12.46 11.64 6.84
N ASN A 45 -12.95 11.52 5.62
CA ASN A 45 -13.63 12.59 4.89
C ASN A 45 -15.16 12.53 5.02
N GLY A 46 -15.69 11.65 5.87
CA GLY A 46 -17.12 11.54 6.15
C GLY A 46 -17.91 10.60 5.23
N GLU A 47 -17.27 9.96 4.25
CA GLU A 47 -17.92 8.97 3.36
C GLU A 47 -18.40 7.75 4.18
N PRO A 48 -19.65 7.32 4.08
CA PRO A 48 -20.14 6.14 4.80
C PRO A 48 -19.56 4.84 4.23
N GLY A 49 -19.68 3.74 4.98
CA GLY A 49 -19.30 2.42 4.48
C GLY A 49 -17.86 2.01 4.78
N LEU A 50 -17.20 2.66 5.75
CA LEU A 50 -15.89 2.22 6.23
C LEU A 50 -16.06 1.09 7.25
N ASN A 51 -15.20 0.08 7.15
CA ASN A 51 -15.14 -1.01 8.12
C ASN A 51 -14.71 -0.51 9.51
N TYR A 52 -15.43 -0.93 10.56
CA TYR A 52 -15.14 -0.55 11.96
C TYR A 52 -13.70 -0.83 12.40
N LEU A 53 -13.10 -1.94 11.94
CA LEU A 53 -11.74 -2.34 12.27
C LEU A 53 -10.68 -1.75 11.32
N CYS A 54 -11.05 -0.87 10.39
CA CYS A 54 -10.13 -0.35 9.38
C CYS A 54 -8.84 0.23 9.99
N ALA A 55 -8.94 1.00 11.06
CA ALA A 55 -7.77 1.56 11.74
C ALA A 55 -6.84 0.47 12.33
N GLY A 56 -7.43 -0.59 12.91
CA GLY A 56 -6.69 -1.74 13.44
C GLY A 56 -6.00 -2.52 12.33
N TRP A 57 -6.71 -2.82 11.23
CA TRP A 57 -6.13 -3.49 10.07
C TRP A 57 -4.98 -2.69 9.46
N LYS A 58 -5.16 -1.38 9.29
CA LYS A 58 -4.10 -0.51 8.78
C LYS A 58 -2.86 -0.56 9.67
N LYS A 59 -3.03 -0.53 10.99
CA LYS A 59 -1.92 -0.66 11.95
C LYS A 59 -1.22 -2.02 11.83
N PHE A 60 -2.00 -3.11 11.84
CA PHE A 60 -1.47 -4.47 11.72
C PHE A 60 -0.67 -4.66 10.44
N PHE A 61 -1.25 -4.38 9.28
CA PHE A 61 -0.57 -4.58 8.00
C PHE A 61 0.65 -3.67 7.87
N SER A 62 0.59 -2.41 8.32
CA SER A 62 1.76 -1.53 8.30
C SER A 62 2.95 -2.05 9.11
N HIS A 63 2.68 -2.80 10.19
CA HIS A 63 3.72 -3.44 10.98
C HIS A 63 4.24 -4.73 10.33
N ALA A 64 3.33 -5.58 9.83
CA ALA A 64 3.66 -6.89 9.30
C ALA A 64 4.31 -6.87 7.90
N ASP A 65 3.96 -5.90 7.06
CA ASP A 65 4.32 -5.81 5.64
C ASP A 65 5.82 -6.04 5.40
N LYS A 66 6.69 -5.34 6.14
CA LYS A 66 8.15 -5.50 6.01
C LYS A 66 8.63 -6.92 6.31
N ALA A 67 8.13 -7.52 7.39
CA ALA A 67 8.56 -8.85 7.83
C ALA A 67 8.09 -9.92 6.85
N LEU A 68 6.85 -9.82 6.36
CA LEU A 68 6.33 -10.74 5.34
C LEU A 68 7.11 -10.61 4.02
N ALA A 69 7.39 -9.38 3.59
CA ALA A 69 8.20 -9.15 2.40
C ALA A 69 9.63 -9.70 2.51
N TYR A 70 10.19 -9.73 3.73
CA TYR A 70 11.48 -10.37 3.99
C TYR A 70 11.38 -11.90 3.85
N ILE A 71 10.38 -12.52 4.50
CA ILE A 71 10.17 -13.97 4.48
C ILE A 71 9.94 -14.47 3.05
N LEU A 72 9.11 -13.77 2.27
CA LEU A 72 8.85 -14.14 0.87
C LEU A 72 10.14 -14.15 0.05
N ARG A 73 10.96 -13.09 0.14
CA ARG A 73 12.24 -13.05 -0.57
C ARG A 73 13.21 -14.13 -0.10
N ALA A 74 13.30 -14.37 1.21
CA ALA A 74 14.17 -15.40 1.76
C ALA A 74 13.77 -16.81 1.30
N THR A 75 12.49 -17.02 1.00
CA THR A 75 11.94 -18.29 0.49
C THR A 75 11.85 -18.33 -1.04
N GLY A 76 12.42 -17.34 -1.76
CA GLY A 76 12.44 -17.31 -3.22
C GLY A 76 11.14 -16.89 -3.88
N ASN A 77 10.21 -16.27 -3.14
CA ASN A 77 8.91 -15.81 -3.64
C ASN A 77 8.91 -14.30 -3.92
N PRO A 78 8.23 -13.84 -4.99
CA PRO A 78 8.09 -12.42 -5.28
C PRO A 78 7.15 -11.73 -4.28
N VAL A 79 7.37 -10.44 -4.05
CA VAL A 79 6.50 -9.59 -3.22
C VAL A 79 5.65 -8.70 -4.13
N ALA A 80 4.46 -9.17 -4.46
CA ALA A 80 3.57 -8.52 -5.43
C ALA A 80 2.94 -7.21 -4.93
N HIS A 81 2.61 -7.12 -3.63
CA HIS A 81 1.81 -6.04 -3.05
C HIS A 81 2.38 -5.54 -1.72
N GLY A 82 1.78 -4.48 -1.18
CA GLY A 82 2.27 -3.79 0.02
C GLY A 82 3.34 -2.75 -0.29
N LYS A 83 3.72 -2.00 0.74
CA LYS A 83 4.72 -0.92 0.64
C LYS A 83 6.12 -1.44 0.35
N PHE A 84 6.37 -2.70 0.68
CA PHE A 84 7.62 -3.39 0.42
C PHE A 84 7.52 -4.34 -0.78
N SER A 85 6.55 -4.13 -1.69
CA SER A 85 6.51 -4.84 -2.97
C SER A 85 7.80 -4.64 -3.76
N ASP A 86 8.15 -5.61 -4.61
CA ASP A 86 9.40 -5.56 -5.38
C ASP A 86 9.44 -4.35 -6.31
N ARG A 87 8.29 -3.99 -6.90
CA ARG A 87 8.14 -2.76 -7.68
C ARG A 87 8.44 -1.51 -6.84
N ALA A 88 7.80 -1.38 -5.68
CA ALA A 88 7.98 -0.21 -4.81
C ALA A 88 9.44 -0.07 -4.35
N VAL A 89 10.09 -1.18 -3.98
CA VAL A 89 11.51 -1.16 -3.58
C VAL A 89 12.42 -0.78 -4.74
N ALA A 90 12.15 -1.27 -5.96
CA ALA A 90 12.92 -0.90 -7.14
C ALA A 90 12.77 0.60 -7.48
N GLU A 91 11.56 1.14 -7.40
CA GLU A 91 11.28 2.57 -7.58
C GLU A 91 12.00 3.42 -6.53
N GLN A 92 11.93 3.04 -5.25
CA GLN A 92 12.63 3.71 -4.15
C GLN A 92 14.16 3.70 -4.35
N ARG A 93 14.74 2.56 -4.76
CA ARG A 93 16.18 2.46 -5.05
C ARG A 93 16.60 3.37 -6.21
N LYS A 94 15.80 3.44 -7.28
CA LYS A 94 16.05 4.36 -8.41
C LYS A 94 16.00 5.81 -7.98
N MET A 95 14.96 6.21 -7.23
CA MET A 95 14.82 7.57 -6.71
C MET A 95 15.96 7.95 -5.76
N ALA A 96 16.35 7.04 -4.86
CA ALA A 96 17.47 7.26 -3.95
C ALA A 96 18.79 7.43 -4.72
N MET A 97 19.04 6.60 -5.73
CA MET A 97 20.22 6.73 -6.59
C MET A 97 20.23 8.06 -7.35
N GLN A 98 19.09 8.49 -7.92
CA GLN A 98 18.98 9.78 -8.59
C GLN A 98 19.30 10.96 -7.64
N SER A 99 18.82 10.90 -6.39
CA SER A 99 19.13 11.91 -5.38
C SER A 99 20.62 11.94 -5.03
N VAL A 100 21.28 10.79 -4.96
CA VAL A 100 22.74 10.71 -4.73
C VAL A 100 23.50 11.31 -5.91
N VAL A 101 23.15 10.96 -7.14
CA VAL A 101 23.78 11.51 -8.35
C VAL A 101 23.62 13.03 -8.42
N GLN A 102 22.43 13.55 -8.13
CA GLN A 102 22.17 14.98 -8.10
C GLN A 102 23.07 15.69 -7.06
N LYS A 103 23.20 15.12 -5.86
CA LYS A 103 24.08 15.66 -4.81
C LYS A 103 25.55 15.70 -5.25
N ILE A 104 26.06 14.62 -5.85
CA ILE A 104 27.44 14.58 -6.35
C ILE A 104 27.68 15.66 -7.41
N ASN A 105 26.75 15.81 -8.36
CA ASN A 105 26.87 16.82 -9.40
C ASN A 105 26.86 18.25 -8.83
N THR A 106 26.03 18.53 -7.81
CA THR A 106 26.04 19.84 -7.15
C THR A 106 27.34 20.11 -6.38
N THR A 107 27.91 19.11 -5.70
CA THR A 107 29.17 19.27 -4.97
C THR A 107 30.34 19.54 -5.93
N ASN A 108 30.37 18.83 -7.07
CA ASN A 108 31.39 19.02 -8.10
C ASN A 108 31.26 20.38 -8.80
N ALA A 109 30.05 20.92 -8.98
CA ALA A 109 29.83 22.25 -9.52
C ALA A 109 30.31 23.37 -8.58
N THR A 110 30.42 23.10 -7.27
CA THR A 110 30.94 24.03 -6.26
C THR A 110 32.44 23.84 -5.94
N GLY A 111 33.13 22.92 -6.64
CA GLY A 111 34.49 22.49 -6.34
C GLY A 111 35.59 23.44 -6.83
N PHE A 112 36.15 24.20 -5.87
CA PHE A 112 37.55 24.61 -5.74
C PHE A 112 38.16 25.45 -6.88
N ASN A 113 38.21 26.77 -6.67
CA ASN A 113 39.16 27.65 -7.35
C ASN A 113 40.42 27.78 -6.47
N PRO A 114 41.51 27.02 -6.73
CA PRO A 114 42.77 27.27 -6.04
C PRO A 114 43.31 28.59 -6.56
N LYS A 115 43.09 29.67 -5.79
CA LYS A 115 43.74 30.95 -6.04
C LYS A 115 45.25 30.73 -5.90
N PHE A 116 45.96 30.82 -7.04
CA PHE A 116 47.38 31.15 -7.08
C PHE A 116 47.59 32.61 -6.68
#